data_AF-A0A821M375-F1
#
_entry.id   AF-A0A821M375-F1
#
_cell.length_a   1.000
_cell.length_b   1.000
_cell.length_c   1.000
_cell.angle_alpha   90.00
_cell.angle_beta   90.00
_cell.angle_gamma   90.00
#
_symmetry.space_group_name_H-M   'P 1'
#
loop_
_entity.id
_entity.type
_entity.pdbx_description
1 polymer ?
#
loop_
_entity_poly.entity_id
_entity_poly.type
_entity_poly.pdbx_seq_one_letter_code
_entity_poly.pdbx_strand_id
1 'polypeptide(L)'
;ALEPICNFFNGILENAWVAKENCQRPQEGLTQDESASIHLYTMQFDGSPSLFYVLNRTLRAENRQELKPWFSFLKLFLTALYKLPSRGSIVWRGVRDEDLSSKYPKGAKIVWWGVSSCTANVEVLKNNQFLGTTGLRTIFSIEC
;
A
#
# COMPACT_ATOMS: atom_id res chain seq x y z
N ALA A 1 5.25 11.93 -12.35
CA ALA A 1 4.05 11.24 -11.84
C ALA A 1 3.45 11.90 -10.58
N LEU A 2 4.24 12.62 -9.77
CA LEU A 2 3.80 13.14 -8.46
C LEU A 2 3.26 14.57 -8.48
N GLU A 3 3.55 15.35 -9.53
CA GLU A 3 3.14 16.75 -9.65
C GLU A 3 1.64 17.00 -9.34
N PRO A 4 0.68 16.19 -9.81
CA PRO A 4 -0.74 16.47 -9.52
C PRO A 4 -1.14 16.20 -8.07
N ILE A 5 -0.32 15.47 -7.30
CA ILE A 5 -0.60 15.08 -5.92
C ILE A 5 0.36 15.72 -4.93
N CYS A 6 1.30 16.56 -5.38
CA CYS A 6 2.35 17.09 -4.51
C CYS A 6 1.78 17.89 -3.33
N ASN A 7 0.73 18.66 -3.58
CA ASN A 7 0.04 19.49 -2.58
C ASN A 7 -0.71 18.68 -1.51
N PHE A 8 -0.83 17.36 -1.65
CA PHE A 8 -1.43 16.51 -0.61
C PHE A 8 -0.45 16.15 0.50
N PHE A 9 0.83 16.49 0.33
CA PHE A 9 1.91 16.02 1.18
C PHE A 9 2.90 17.14 1.49
N ASN A 10 3.45 17.09 2.69
CA ASN A 10 4.68 17.79 3.01
C ASN A 10 5.84 16.84 2.75
N GLY A 11 6.78 17.21 1.90
CA GLY A 11 8.02 16.44 1.72
C GLY A 11 7.96 15.26 0.73
N ILE A 12 6.94 15.18 -0.14
CA ILE A 12 6.81 14.05 -1.08
C ILE A 12 7.91 13.99 -2.13
N LEU A 13 8.47 15.13 -2.55
CA LEU A 13 9.55 15.16 -3.54
C LEU A 13 10.85 14.63 -2.94
N GLU A 14 11.13 14.97 -1.69
CA GLU A 14 12.26 14.50 -0.90
C GLU A 14 12.15 12.98 -0.68
N ASN A 15 10.98 12.50 -0.27
CA ASN A 15 10.73 11.06 -0.13
C ASN A 15 10.83 10.32 -1.47
N ALA A 16 10.38 10.93 -2.58
CA ALA A 16 10.53 10.36 -3.91
C ALA A 16 12.00 10.30 -4.35
N TRP A 17 12.80 11.30 -4.00
CA TRP A 17 14.24 11.28 -4.21
C TRP A 17 14.89 10.14 -3.43
N VAL A 18 14.58 9.99 -2.14
CA VAL A 18 15.05 8.86 -1.31
C VAL A 18 14.64 7.53 -1.93
N ALA A 19 13.40 7.40 -2.41
CA ALA A 19 12.93 6.18 -3.07
C ALA A 19 13.74 5.85 -4.34
N LYS A 20 14.06 6.86 -5.16
CA LYS A 20 14.87 6.69 -6.37
C LYS A 20 16.31 6.30 -6.06
N GLU A 21 16.91 6.90 -5.02
CA GLU A 21 18.26 6.56 -4.57
C GLU A 21 18.35 5.12 -4.08
N ASN A 22 17.33 4.64 -3.38
CA ASN A 22 17.24 3.23 -2.98
C ASN A 22 16.95 2.26 -4.14
N CYS A 23 16.64 2.77 -5.34
CA CYS A 23 16.23 1.98 -6.51
C CYS A 23 17.16 2.15 -7.72
N GLN A 24 18.42 2.54 -7.53
CA GLN A 24 19.38 2.78 -8.63
C GLN A 24 19.67 1.56 -9.53
N ARG A 25 19.44 0.34 -9.02
CA ARG A 25 19.64 -0.92 -9.75
C ARG A 25 18.37 -1.77 -9.72
N PRO A 26 17.33 -1.38 -10.47
CA PRO A 26 16.06 -2.09 -10.47
C PRO A 26 16.23 -3.51 -11.03
N GLN A 27 15.44 -4.44 -10.49
CA GLN A 27 15.39 -5.85 -10.92
C GLN A 27 14.10 -6.14 -11.69
N GLU A 28 13.94 -7.36 -12.21
CA GLU A 28 12.68 -7.83 -12.81
C GLU A 28 12.17 -6.97 -13.98
N GLY A 29 13.10 -6.35 -14.73
CA GLY A 29 12.76 -5.50 -15.89
C GLY A 29 12.06 -4.18 -15.53
N LEU A 30 12.07 -3.79 -14.25
CA LEU A 30 11.58 -2.50 -13.82
C LEU A 30 12.52 -1.37 -14.25
N THR A 31 11.94 -0.22 -14.58
CA THR A 31 12.70 1.04 -14.62
C THR A 31 12.95 1.53 -13.18
N GLN A 32 13.88 2.48 -13.02
CA GLN A 32 14.13 3.09 -11.70
C GLN A 32 12.86 3.75 -11.15
N ASP A 33 12.10 4.47 -11.98
CA ASP A 33 10.88 5.14 -11.54
C ASP A 33 9.77 4.16 -11.15
N GLU A 34 9.67 3.02 -11.84
CA GLU A 34 8.73 1.95 -11.49
C GLU A 34 9.09 1.32 -10.13
N SER A 35 10.35 0.94 -9.94
CA SER A 35 10.84 0.41 -8.65
C SER A 35 10.66 1.44 -7.53
N ALA A 36 11.01 2.70 -7.77
CA ALA A 36 10.87 3.79 -6.82
C ALA A 36 9.40 4.06 -6.47
N SER A 37 8.46 3.86 -7.40
CA SER A 37 7.02 4.03 -7.11
C SER A 37 6.51 2.99 -6.10
N ILE A 38 7.00 1.75 -6.18
CA ILE A 38 6.68 0.69 -5.22
C ILE A 38 7.33 1.00 -3.87
N HIS A 39 8.61 1.37 -3.89
CA HIS A 39 9.34 1.74 -2.68
C HIS A 39 8.65 2.90 -1.95
N LEU A 40 8.35 3.99 -2.68
CA LEU A 40 7.65 5.17 -2.15
C LEU A 40 6.27 4.85 -1.56
N TYR A 41 5.52 3.93 -2.19
CA TYR A 41 4.25 3.46 -1.64
C TYR A 41 4.46 2.77 -0.28
N THR A 42 5.54 2.00 -0.09
CA THR A 42 5.81 1.28 1.17
C THR A 42 6.53 2.10 2.23
N MET A 43 7.00 3.30 1.91
CA MET A 43 7.72 4.17 2.85
C MET A 43 6.79 4.77 3.90
N GLN A 44 7.29 4.85 5.13
CA GLN A 44 6.73 5.70 6.17
C GLN A 44 7.31 7.11 6.03
N PHE A 45 6.46 8.12 6.10
CA PHE A 45 6.86 9.52 6.14
C PHE A 45 6.87 10.01 7.59
N ASP A 46 7.87 10.82 7.93
CA ASP A 46 7.99 11.42 9.26
C ASP A 46 7.12 12.68 9.35
N GLY A 47 6.35 12.77 10.44
CA GLY A 47 5.55 13.96 10.74
C GLY A 47 4.42 14.27 9.74
N SER A 48 4.15 13.40 8.77
CA SER A 48 3.09 13.59 7.77
C SER A 48 2.45 12.26 7.34
N PRO A 49 1.21 12.27 6.82
CA PRO A 49 0.59 11.08 6.27
C PRO A 49 1.42 10.54 5.09
N SER A 50 1.77 9.25 5.17
CA SER A 50 2.54 8.58 4.11
C SER A 50 1.70 8.38 2.85
N LEU A 51 2.37 8.20 1.70
CA LEU A 51 1.70 8.08 0.41
C LEU A 51 0.64 6.97 0.40
N PHE A 52 0.93 5.77 0.92
CA PHE A 52 -0.05 4.68 0.96
C PHE A 52 -1.29 5.03 1.78
N TYR A 53 -1.13 5.81 2.84
CA TYR A 53 -2.25 6.16 3.72
C TYR A 53 -3.24 7.04 2.97
N VAL A 54 -2.74 8.11 2.35
CA VAL A 54 -3.59 9.05 1.60
C VAL A 54 -4.18 8.38 0.36
N LEU A 55 -3.36 7.64 -0.42
CA LEU A 55 -3.85 6.94 -1.61
C LEU A 55 -4.97 5.95 -1.26
N ASN A 56 -4.77 5.10 -0.25
CA ASN A 56 -5.78 4.11 0.12
C ASN A 56 -7.04 4.74 0.71
N ARG A 57 -6.92 5.90 1.37
CA ARG A 57 -8.09 6.68 1.78
C ARG A 57 -8.86 7.18 0.56
N THR A 58 -8.18 7.77 -0.43
CA THR A 58 -8.81 8.25 -1.66
C THR A 58 -9.45 7.12 -2.46
N LEU A 59 -8.81 5.96 -2.56
CA LEU A 59 -9.37 4.78 -3.24
C LEU A 59 -10.66 4.26 -2.60
N ARG A 60 -10.76 4.34 -1.26
CA ARG A 60 -11.96 3.98 -0.50
C ARG A 60 -13.06 5.03 -0.55
N ALA A 61 -12.76 6.27 -0.93
CA ALA A 61 -13.75 7.34 -1.01
C ALA A 61 -14.74 7.08 -2.16
N GLU A 62 -16.02 7.35 -1.91
CA GLU A 62 -17.07 7.22 -2.91
C GLU A 62 -16.93 8.26 -4.03
N ASN A 63 -16.39 9.44 -3.69
CA ASN A 63 -16.16 10.52 -4.65
C ASN A 63 -14.99 10.20 -5.59
N ARG A 64 -15.31 9.62 -6.75
CA ARG A 64 -14.31 9.22 -7.75
C ARG A 64 -13.55 10.39 -8.38
N GLN A 65 -14.01 11.63 -8.23
CA GLN A 65 -13.27 12.80 -8.72
C GLN A 65 -11.95 13.01 -7.95
N GLU A 66 -11.91 12.63 -6.67
CA GLU A 66 -10.70 12.74 -5.84
C GLU A 66 -9.57 11.84 -6.32
N LEU A 67 -9.88 10.81 -7.13
CA LEU A 67 -8.88 9.89 -7.66
C LEU A 67 -8.17 10.44 -8.91
N LYS A 68 -8.73 11.43 -9.61
CA LYS A 68 -8.16 11.96 -10.87
C LYS A 68 -6.71 12.43 -10.73
N PRO A 69 -6.32 13.20 -9.69
CA PRO A 69 -4.92 13.59 -9.49
C PRO A 69 -3.96 12.40 -9.38
N TRP A 70 -4.44 11.25 -8.90
CA TRP A 70 -3.63 10.05 -8.69
C TRP A 70 -3.35 9.26 -9.96
N PHE A 71 -4.04 9.51 -11.07
CA PHE A 71 -3.94 8.67 -12.27
C PHE A 71 -2.52 8.50 -12.79
N SER A 72 -1.72 9.57 -12.78
CA SER A 72 -0.32 9.51 -13.20
C SER A 72 0.52 8.61 -12.29
N PHE A 73 0.33 8.69 -10.97
CA PHE A 73 1.01 7.82 -10.02
C PHE A 73 0.51 6.38 -10.12
N LEU A 74 -0.81 6.17 -10.15
CA LEU A 74 -1.44 4.85 -10.26
C LEU A 74 -1.01 4.13 -11.54
N LYS A 75 -0.94 4.83 -12.67
CA LYS A 75 -0.45 4.25 -13.91
C LYS A 75 0.98 3.72 -13.75
N LEU A 76 1.88 4.52 -13.19
CA LEU A 76 3.27 4.12 -12.96
C LEU A 76 3.36 2.92 -11.99
N PHE A 77 2.70 3.04 -10.83
CA PHE A 77 2.72 2.04 -9.78
C PHE A 77 2.10 0.70 -10.21
N LEU A 78 0.94 0.72 -10.86
CA LEU A 78 0.29 -0.51 -11.36
C LEU A 78 1.07 -1.14 -12.51
N THR A 79 1.69 -0.34 -13.39
CA THR A 79 2.59 -0.86 -14.44
C THR A 79 3.79 -1.58 -13.81
N ALA A 80 4.38 -1.00 -12.76
CA ALA A 80 5.48 -1.61 -12.02
C ALA A 80 5.05 -2.95 -11.40
N LEU A 81 3.91 -2.99 -10.70
CA LEU A 81 3.40 -4.21 -10.09
C LEU A 81 3.09 -5.30 -11.12
N TYR A 82 2.57 -4.94 -12.30
CA TYR A 82 2.25 -5.91 -13.36
C TYR A 82 3.47 -6.61 -13.95
N LYS A 83 4.66 -5.99 -13.87
CA LYS A 83 5.92 -6.60 -14.32
C LYS A 83 6.48 -7.62 -13.32
N LEU A 84 6.07 -7.55 -12.06
CA LEU A 84 6.57 -8.46 -11.03
C LEU A 84 5.92 -9.85 -11.13
N PRO A 85 6.66 -10.93 -10.81
CA PRO A 85 6.11 -12.28 -10.84
C PRO A 85 5.00 -12.44 -9.79
N SER A 86 3.88 -13.00 -10.22
CA SER A 86 2.81 -13.42 -9.31
C SER A 86 3.19 -14.72 -8.61
N ARG A 87 2.92 -14.80 -7.31
CA ARG A 87 3.18 -16.00 -6.49
C ARG A 87 1.91 -16.38 -5.74
N GLY A 88 1.41 -17.58 -6.00
CA GLY A 88 0.31 -18.15 -5.23
C GLY A 88 0.81 -18.56 -3.85
N SER A 89 0.20 -18.04 -2.80
CA SER A 89 0.57 -18.33 -1.41
C SER A 89 -0.47 -17.83 -0.43
N ILE A 90 -0.45 -18.38 0.78
CA ILE A 90 -1.20 -17.81 1.89
C ILE A 90 -0.44 -16.59 2.40
N VAL A 91 -1.12 -15.44 2.38
CA VAL A 91 -0.61 -14.19 2.94
C VAL A 91 -1.50 -13.69 4.07
N TRP A 92 -0.90 -12.90 4.94
CA TRP A 92 -1.52 -12.42 6.17
C TRP A 92 -1.63 -10.91 6.15
N ARG A 93 -2.75 -10.40 6.65
CA ARG A 93 -2.98 -8.96 6.82
C ARG A 93 -3.57 -8.68 8.20
N GLY A 94 -2.93 -7.80 8.95
CA GLY A 94 -3.43 -7.34 10.26
C GLY A 94 -4.16 -6.01 10.15
N VAL A 95 -5.25 -5.86 10.91
CA VAL A 95 -5.92 -4.59 11.18
C VAL A 95 -5.96 -4.38 12.70
N ARG A 96 -5.35 -3.28 13.14
CA ARG A 96 -5.23 -2.93 14.56
C ARG A 96 -6.46 -2.19 15.05
N ASP A 97 -6.81 -2.41 16.31
CA ASP A 97 -7.86 -1.72 17.07
C ASP A 97 -9.26 -1.78 16.43
N GLU A 98 -9.54 -2.80 15.62
CA GLU A 98 -10.85 -2.98 14.97
C GLU A 98 -11.25 -4.46 14.92
N ASP A 99 -12.49 -4.75 15.33
CA ASP A 99 -13.17 -6.03 15.06
C ASP A 99 -13.99 -5.89 13.78
N LEU A 100 -13.58 -6.63 12.75
CA LEU A 100 -14.24 -6.63 11.45
C LEU A 100 -15.16 -7.83 11.25
N SER A 101 -15.30 -8.74 12.22
CA SER A 101 -16.02 -10.01 12.06
C SER A 101 -17.42 -9.85 11.46
N SER A 102 -18.18 -8.85 11.94
CA SER A 102 -19.54 -8.53 11.44
C SER A 102 -19.59 -8.07 9.98
N LYS A 103 -18.48 -7.53 9.45
CA LYS A 103 -18.37 -7.05 8.06
C LYS A 103 -17.99 -8.16 7.07
N TYR A 104 -17.62 -9.35 7.56
CA TYR A 104 -17.17 -10.48 6.72
C TYR A 104 -18.05 -11.73 6.93
N PRO A 105 -19.35 -11.68 6.58
CA PRO A 105 -20.21 -12.85 6.67
C PRO A 105 -19.74 -13.96 5.70
N LYS A 106 -19.86 -15.22 6.16
CA LYS A 106 -19.42 -16.38 5.38
C LYS A 106 -20.13 -16.43 4.02
N GLY A 107 -19.34 -16.62 2.95
CA GLY A 107 -19.84 -16.70 1.58
C GLY A 107 -20.10 -15.35 0.91
N ALA A 108 -19.93 -14.23 1.62
CA ALA A 108 -20.04 -12.92 1.00
C ALA A 108 -18.83 -12.59 0.12
N LYS A 109 -19.09 -11.91 -1.00
CA LYS A 109 -18.06 -11.33 -1.85
C LYS A 109 -17.70 -9.95 -1.34
N ILE A 110 -16.46 -9.77 -0.91
CA ILE A 110 -15.95 -8.50 -0.40
C ILE A 110 -15.00 -7.87 -1.42
N VAL A 111 -15.13 -6.56 -1.63
CA VAL A 111 -14.23 -5.78 -2.49
C VAL A 111 -13.41 -4.85 -1.63
N TRP A 112 -12.08 -4.96 -1.76
CA TRP A 112 -11.14 -4.01 -1.17
C TRP A 112 -10.79 -2.95 -2.22
N TRP A 113 -11.34 -1.76 -2.03
CA TRP A 113 -11.14 -0.65 -2.97
C TRP A 113 -9.71 -0.09 -2.94
N GLY A 114 -9.01 -0.22 -1.81
CA GLY A 114 -7.61 0.16 -1.65
C GLY A 114 -6.64 -0.97 -2.02
N VAL A 115 -5.37 -0.62 -2.19
CA VAL A 115 -4.27 -1.57 -2.32
C VAL A 115 -4.04 -2.25 -0.97
N SER A 116 -4.00 -3.58 -0.99
CA SER A 116 -3.79 -4.39 0.21
C SER A 116 -2.35 -4.86 0.33
N SER A 117 -1.66 -4.33 1.34
CA SER A 117 -0.36 -4.84 1.78
C SER A 117 -0.55 -6.04 2.71
N CYS A 118 0.27 -7.08 2.51
CA CYS A 118 0.23 -8.35 3.21
C CYS A 118 1.66 -8.86 3.48
N THR A 119 1.80 -9.85 4.36
CA THR A 119 3.06 -10.53 4.66
C THR A 119 2.89 -12.04 4.49
N ALA A 120 3.89 -12.72 3.90
CA ALA A 120 3.93 -14.18 3.91
C ALA A 120 4.34 -14.75 5.29
N ASN A 121 4.95 -13.93 6.14
CA ASN A 121 5.38 -14.31 7.48
C ASN A 121 4.46 -13.67 8.53
N VAL A 122 3.65 -14.51 9.19
CA VAL A 122 2.71 -14.08 10.24
C VAL A 122 3.42 -13.43 11.44
N GLU A 123 4.67 -13.78 11.72
CA GLU A 123 5.44 -13.22 12.84
C GLU A 123 5.69 -11.72 12.68
N VAL A 124 5.73 -11.22 11.43
CA VAL A 124 5.85 -9.79 11.14
C VAL A 124 4.67 -9.02 11.76
N LEU A 125 3.48 -9.62 11.85
CA LEU A 125 2.33 -8.96 12.47
C LEU A 125 2.55 -8.73 13.99
N LYS A 126 3.35 -9.54 14.67
CA LYS A 126 3.61 -9.37 16.11
C LYS A 126 4.39 -8.08 16.43
N ASN A 127 5.06 -7.47 15.45
CA ASN A 127 5.75 -6.20 15.65
C ASN A 127 4.73 -5.06 15.85
N ASN A 128 4.96 -4.25 16.88
CA ASN A 128 4.10 -3.11 17.27
C ASN A 128 3.98 -2.02 16.19
N GLN A 129 4.90 -1.94 15.23
CA GLN A 129 4.82 -1.04 14.08
C GLN A 129 3.73 -1.47 13.08
N PHE A 130 3.37 -2.76 13.06
CA PHE A 130 2.30 -3.29 12.22
C PHE A 130 1.04 -3.53 13.06
N LEU A 131 0.83 -4.76 13.58
CA LEU A 131 -0.36 -5.10 14.35
C LEU A 131 -0.09 -5.04 15.87
N GLY A 132 1.07 -5.52 16.31
CA GLY A 132 1.36 -5.73 17.73
C GLY A 132 0.55 -6.89 18.34
N THR A 133 0.73 -7.14 19.63
CA THR A 133 0.22 -8.36 20.30
C THR A 133 -0.87 -8.12 21.36
N THR A 134 -1.01 -6.90 21.87
CA THR A 134 -2.03 -6.52 22.86
C THR A 134 -3.24 -5.92 22.16
N GLY A 135 -4.45 -5.87 22.74
CA GLY A 135 -5.65 -5.15 22.22
C GLY A 135 -6.50 -5.89 21.17
N LEU A 136 -7.59 -5.26 20.68
CA LEU A 136 -8.53 -5.85 19.71
C LEU A 136 -7.97 -5.90 18.28
N ARG A 137 -7.81 -7.08 17.68
CA ARG A 137 -7.14 -7.25 16.38
C ARG A 137 -7.99 -8.09 15.44
N THR A 138 -8.01 -7.73 14.16
CA THR A 138 -8.46 -8.63 13.10
C THR A 138 -7.26 -9.08 12.27
N ILE A 139 -7.12 -10.39 12.05
CA ILE A 139 -6.13 -10.97 11.15
C ILE A 139 -6.86 -11.67 10.01
N PHE A 140 -6.50 -11.32 8.78
CA PHE A 140 -6.93 -12.01 7.58
C PHE A 140 -5.88 -13.04 7.17
N SER A 141 -6.33 -14.26 6.89
CA SER A 141 -5.63 -15.24 6.07
C SER A 141 -6.21 -15.17 4.67
N ILE A 142 -5.36 -14.96 3.66
CA ILE A 142 -5.78 -14.77 2.27
C ILE A 142 -5.01 -15.76 1.41
N GLU A 143 -5.75 -16.59 0.68
CA GLU A 143 -5.19 -17.47 -0.34
C GLU A 143 -5.24 -16.75 -1.69
N CYS A 144 -4.06 -16.52 -2.27
CA CYS A 144 -3.87 -15.83 -3.55
C CYS A 144 -3.42 -16.79 -4.65
#